data_AF-A0A9N9T522-F1
#
_entry.id   AF-A0A9N9T522-F1
#
_cell.length_a   1.000
_cell.length_b   1.000
_cell.length_c   1.000
_cell.angle_alpha   90.00
_cell.angle_beta   90.00
_cell.angle_gamma   90.00
#
_symmetry.space_group_name_H-M   'P 1'
#
loop_
_entity.id
_entity.type
_entity.pdbx_description
1 polymer ?
#
loop_
_entity_poly.entity_id
_entity_poly.type
_entity_poly.pdbx_seq_one_letter_code
_entity_poly.pdbx_strand_id
1 'polypeptide(L)'
;MKSIDGQTKSKKKIKAVYELQSPMISVNLKTVETNIIMFKYNHPTRSYVEFIRRLAEVKDDDPVKVSVRIMGRGFIRLVTHWEHTDEDIDLAIKKILHVIKEFRKLDNKL
;
A
#
# COMPACT_ATOMS: atom_id res chain seq x y z
N MET A 1 -14.36 -21.75 -14.08
CA MET A 1 -15.16 -20.52 -14.18
C MET A 1 -14.58 -19.50 -13.21
N LYS A 2 -13.78 -18.51 -13.65
CA LYS A 2 -13.30 -17.44 -12.74
C LYS A 2 -14.51 -16.57 -12.39
N SER A 3 -14.87 -16.47 -11.10
CA SER A 3 -16.02 -15.68 -10.67
C SER A 3 -15.85 -14.21 -11.09
N ILE A 4 -16.96 -13.55 -11.35
CA ILE A 4 -17.05 -12.16 -11.78
C ILE A 4 -16.40 -11.24 -10.73
N ASP A 5 -16.49 -11.61 -9.44
CA ASP A 5 -15.85 -10.93 -8.31
C ASP A 5 -14.31 -10.97 -8.35
N GLY A 6 -13.74 -12.07 -8.82
CA GLY A 6 -12.29 -12.22 -8.95
C GLY A 6 -11.68 -11.30 -10.02
N GLN A 7 -12.42 -11.01 -11.10
CA GLN A 7 -11.97 -10.07 -12.13
C GLN A 7 -11.99 -8.61 -11.66
N THR A 8 -13.01 -8.20 -10.90
CA THR A 8 -13.15 -6.83 -10.39
C THR A 8 -12.07 -6.50 -9.37
N LYS A 9 -11.79 -7.42 -8.42
CA LYS A 9 -10.70 -7.27 -7.45
C LYS A 9 -9.32 -7.17 -8.12
N SER A 10 -9.08 -7.95 -9.17
CA SER A 10 -7.82 -7.90 -9.91
C SER A 10 -7.60 -6.54 -10.61
N LYS A 11 -8.63 -6.00 -11.26
CA LYS A 11 -8.57 -4.67 -11.92
C LYS A 11 -8.29 -3.53 -10.94
N LYS A 12 -8.93 -3.53 -9.76
CA LYS A 12 -8.68 -2.53 -8.72
C LYS A 12 -7.27 -2.59 -8.18
N LYS A 13 -6.73 -3.80 -7.96
CA LYS A 13 -5.33 -3.97 -7.54
C LYS A 13 -4.34 -3.49 -8.60
N ILE A 14 -4.61 -3.73 -9.89
CA ILE A 14 -3.77 -3.21 -10.99
C ILE A 14 -3.76 -1.68 -10.98
N LYS A 15 -4.93 -1.04 -10.82
CA LYS A 15 -5.04 0.41 -10.67
C LYS A 15 -4.26 0.89 -9.43
N ALA A 16 -4.40 0.20 -8.31
CA ALA A 16 -3.65 0.49 -7.09
C ALA A 16 -2.15 0.44 -7.32
N VAL A 17 -1.66 -0.60 -8.00
CA VAL A 17 -0.24 -0.71 -8.34
C VAL A 17 0.20 0.46 -9.22
N TYR A 18 -0.61 0.82 -10.22
CA TYR A 18 -0.32 1.96 -11.09
C TYR A 18 -0.24 3.27 -10.29
N GLU A 19 -1.18 3.51 -9.38
CA GLU A 19 -1.19 4.70 -8.52
C GLU A 19 -0.03 4.71 -7.51
N LEU A 20 0.40 3.54 -7.04
CA LEU A 20 1.50 3.35 -6.10
C LEU A 20 2.89 3.46 -6.75
N GLN A 21 2.98 3.57 -8.08
CA GLN A 21 4.27 3.75 -8.76
C GLN A 21 4.92 5.03 -8.26
N SER A 22 5.92 4.85 -7.40
CA SER A 22 6.72 5.90 -6.78
C SER A 22 8.16 5.43 -6.78
N PRO A 23 9.16 6.32 -6.94
CA PRO A 23 10.56 5.97 -6.74
C PRO A 23 10.81 5.30 -5.36
N MET A 24 9.97 5.62 -4.37
CA MET A 24 10.05 5.05 -3.03
C MET A 24 9.60 3.59 -2.94
N ILE A 25 8.76 3.11 -3.87
CA ILE A 25 8.10 1.81 -3.79
C ILE A 25 8.00 1.14 -5.17
N SER A 26 8.52 -0.08 -5.28
CA SER A 26 8.31 -0.93 -6.45
C SER A 26 7.35 -2.07 -6.14
N VAL A 27 6.26 -2.20 -6.88
CA VAL A 27 5.26 -3.25 -6.64
C VAL A 27 5.55 -4.48 -7.51
N ASN A 28 5.46 -5.68 -6.92
CA ASN A 28 5.55 -6.93 -7.65
C ASN A 28 4.17 -7.35 -8.20
N LEU A 29 3.95 -7.04 -9.47
CA LEU A 29 2.70 -7.34 -10.18
C LEU A 29 2.33 -8.83 -10.21
N LYS A 30 3.30 -9.75 -10.10
CA LYS A 30 3.02 -11.20 -10.06
C LYS A 30 2.27 -11.63 -8.79
N THR A 31 2.36 -10.84 -7.73
CA THR A 31 1.71 -11.15 -6.44
C THR A 31 0.26 -10.67 -6.39
N VAL A 32 -0.11 -9.70 -7.22
CA VAL A 32 -1.45 -9.10 -7.27
C VAL A 32 -2.56 -10.15 -7.50
N GLU A 33 -2.22 -11.24 -8.19
CA GLU A 33 -3.11 -12.36 -8.46
C GLU A 33 -3.43 -13.22 -7.23
N THR A 34 -2.63 -13.16 -6.15
CA THR A 34 -2.69 -14.09 -5.01
C THR A 34 -3.24 -13.49 -3.73
N ASN A 35 -4.08 -12.45 -3.81
CA ASN A 35 -4.59 -11.72 -2.63
C ASN A 35 -3.49 -11.05 -1.79
N ILE A 36 -2.31 -10.86 -2.38
CA ILE A 36 -1.17 -10.25 -1.71
C ILE A 36 -0.63 -9.16 -2.64
N ILE A 37 -0.46 -7.93 -2.14
CA ILE A 37 0.33 -6.93 -2.85
C ILE A 37 1.68 -6.86 -2.15
N MET A 38 2.71 -7.40 -2.80
CA MET A 38 4.09 -7.23 -2.35
C MET A 38 4.69 -5.99 -2.98
N PHE A 39 5.35 -5.18 -2.19
CA PHE A 39 6.16 -4.08 -2.70
C PHE A 39 7.50 -3.96 -1.99
N LYS A 40 8.52 -3.60 -2.75
CA LYS A 40 9.87 -3.32 -2.28
C LYS A 40 9.94 -1.84 -1.91
N TYR A 41 10.44 -1.57 -0.72
CA TYR A 41 10.70 -0.21 -0.27
C TYR A 41 12.10 0.21 -0.69
N ASN A 42 12.23 1.34 -1.39
CA ASN A 42 13.48 1.79 -2.03
C ASN A 42 13.89 3.21 -1.60
N HIS A 43 13.36 3.74 -0.49
CA HIS A 43 13.75 5.07 -0.06
C HIS A 43 15.24 5.14 0.29
N PRO A 44 16.00 6.12 -0.22
CA PRO A 44 17.45 6.16 -0.02
C PRO A 44 17.86 6.47 1.41
N THR A 45 17.10 7.31 2.12
CA THR A 45 17.51 7.91 3.40
C THR A 45 16.62 7.60 4.60
N ARG A 46 15.40 7.09 4.38
CA ARG A 46 14.41 6.87 5.45
C ARG A 46 14.17 5.40 5.63
N SER A 47 14.11 4.94 6.88
CA SER A 47 13.98 3.52 7.17
C SER A 47 12.60 2.98 6.77
N TYR A 48 12.57 1.76 6.23
CA TYR A 48 11.32 1.04 5.99
C TYR A 48 10.52 0.82 7.29
N VAL A 49 11.20 0.79 8.45
CA VAL A 49 10.57 0.66 9.77
C VAL A 49 9.73 1.89 10.10
N GLU A 50 10.24 3.09 9.81
CA GLU A 50 9.50 4.34 10.02
C GLU A 50 8.26 4.40 9.12
N PHE A 51 8.43 3.98 7.86
CA PHE A 51 7.34 3.90 6.90
C PHE A 51 6.23 2.94 7.36
N ILE A 52 6.59 1.73 7.81
CA ILE A 52 5.62 0.76 8.36
C ILE A 52 4.95 1.31 9.62
N ARG A 53 5.70 1.95 10.52
CA ARG A 53 5.12 2.55 11.73
C ARG A 53 4.08 3.62 11.39
N ARG A 54 4.39 4.50 10.42
CA ARG A 54 3.47 5.55 9.99
C ARG A 54 2.21 5.00 9.30
N LEU A 55 2.32 3.89 8.57
CA LEU A 55 1.17 3.21 7.99
C LEU A 55 0.24 2.61 9.05
N ALA A 56 0.79 2.12 10.15
CA ALA A 56 0.01 1.58 11.27
C ALA A 56 -0.64 2.67 12.14
N GLU A 57 -0.08 3.87 12.19
CA GLU A 57 -0.59 5.01 12.96
C GLU A 57 -1.77 5.70 12.26
N VAL A 58 -2.83 6.01 13.01
CA VAL A 58 -3.95 6.84 12.56
C VAL A 58 -3.89 8.17 13.32
N LYS A 59 -3.72 9.28 12.60
CA LYS A 59 -3.69 10.64 13.16
C LYS A 59 -5.01 11.35 12.91
N ASP A 60 -5.31 12.38 13.69
CA ASP A 60 -6.55 13.15 13.59
C ASP A 60 -6.68 13.95 12.29
N ASP A 61 -5.56 14.31 11.67
CA ASP A 61 -5.50 15.01 10.38
C ASP A 61 -5.40 14.07 9.17
N ASP A 62 -5.32 12.75 9.39
CA ASP A 62 -5.28 11.79 8.29
C ASP A 62 -6.57 11.87 7.45
N PRO A 63 -6.47 11.94 6.11
CA PRO A 63 -7.65 11.93 5.23
C PRO A 63 -8.38 10.58 5.22
N VAL A 64 -7.73 9.52 5.74
CA VAL A 64 -8.31 8.18 5.85
C VAL A 64 -7.96 7.60 7.21
N LYS A 65 -8.98 7.19 7.97
CA LYS A 65 -8.85 6.64 9.33
C LYS A 65 -8.68 5.12 9.34
N VAL A 66 -7.67 4.63 8.64
CA VAL A 66 -7.34 3.19 8.60
C VAL A 66 -5.90 2.94 9.00
N SER A 67 -5.69 1.86 9.76
CA SER A 67 -4.37 1.35 10.12
C SER A 67 -3.97 0.25 9.14
N VAL A 68 -2.85 0.43 8.45
CA VAL A 68 -2.30 -0.57 7.53
C VAL A 68 -1.13 -1.25 8.22
N ARG A 69 -1.35 -2.50 8.65
CA ARG A 69 -0.30 -3.32 9.26
C ARG A 69 0.38 -4.17 8.20
N ILE A 70 1.69 -4.11 8.21
CA ILE A 70 2.54 -4.75 7.22
C ILE A 70 3.55 -5.63 7.94
N MET A 71 3.82 -6.79 7.35
CA MET A 71 4.88 -7.68 7.80
C MET A 71 5.93 -7.82 6.71
N GLY A 72 7.19 -7.61 7.08
CA GLY A 72 8.34 -7.99 6.26
C GLY A 72 9.62 -7.20 6.53
N ARG A 73 10.75 -7.74 6.06
CA ARG A 73 12.09 -7.13 6.11
C ARG A 73 12.46 -6.69 4.69
N GLY A 74 12.45 -5.39 4.41
CA GLY A 74 12.76 -4.83 3.08
C GLY A 74 11.68 -5.03 1.99
N PHE A 75 10.79 -6.01 2.16
CA PHE A 75 9.58 -6.20 1.38
C PHE A 75 8.36 -6.02 2.27
N ILE A 76 7.38 -5.30 1.77
CA ILE A 76 6.14 -5.00 2.45
C ILE A 76 5.05 -5.88 1.84
N ARG A 77 4.38 -6.66 2.68
CA ARG A 77 3.26 -7.54 2.29
C ARG A 77 1.93 -6.97 2.76
N LEU A 78 1.09 -6.53 1.82
CA LEU A 78 -0.31 -6.20 2.08
C LEU A 78 -1.17 -7.44 1.76
N VAL A 79 -1.88 -7.97 2.75
CA VAL A 79 -2.74 -9.15 2.57
C VAL A 79 -4.19 -8.69 2.46
N THR A 80 -4.83 -9.02 1.35
CA THR A 80 -6.27 -8.81 1.14
C THR A 80 -7.00 -10.12 1.48
N HIS A 81 -7.31 -10.36 2.76
CA HIS A 81 -8.09 -11.55 3.18
C HIS A 81 -9.49 -11.54 2.56
N TRP A 82 -10.18 -12.69 2.50
CA TRP A 82 -11.54 -12.77 1.93
C TRP A 82 -12.57 -11.94 2.71
N GLU A 83 -12.26 -11.62 3.97
CA GLU A 83 -13.04 -10.74 4.85
C GLU A 83 -12.85 -9.25 4.53
N HIS A 84 -11.85 -8.88 3.73
CA HIS A 84 -11.67 -7.49 3.31
C HIS A 84 -12.55 -7.20 2.10
N THR A 85 -13.42 -6.21 2.29
CA THR A 85 -14.26 -5.66 1.24
C THR A 85 -13.39 -4.91 0.23
N ASP A 86 -13.96 -4.67 -0.94
CA ASP A 86 -13.35 -3.82 -1.95
C ASP A 86 -13.05 -2.40 -1.42
N GLU A 87 -13.89 -1.91 -0.50
CA GLU A 87 -13.74 -0.60 0.13
C GLU A 87 -12.55 -0.58 1.09
N ASP A 88 -12.34 -1.64 1.87
CA ASP A 88 -11.17 -1.77 2.75
C ASP A 88 -9.86 -1.69 1.95
N ILE A 89 -9.85 -2.32 0.77
CA ILE A 89 -8.69 -2.29 -0.14
C ILE A 89 -8.46 -0.85 -0.63
N ASP A 90 -9.51 -0.17 -1.09
CA ASP A 90 -9.43 1.21 -1.58
C ASP A 90 -8.95 2.18 -0.47
N LEU A 91 -9.42 2.01 0.77
CA LEU A 91 -8.98 2.80 1.92
C LEU A 91 -7.51 2.53 2.28
N ALA A 92 -7.07 1.28 2.25
CA ALA A 92 -5.67 0.92 2.50
C ALA A 92 -4.73 1.54 1.44
N ILE A 93 -5.12 1.52 0.16
CA ILE A 93 -4.35 2.15 -0.93
C ILE A 93 -4.26 3.66 -0.72
N LYS A 94 -5.37 4.33 -0.41
CA LYS A 94 -5.39 5.77 -0.12
C LYS A 94 -4.48 6.13 1.05
N LYS A 95 -4.47 5.32 2.12
CA LYS A 95 -3.56 5.49 3.26
C LYS A 95 -2.09 5.35 2.83
N ILE A 96 -1.76 4.34 2.04
CA ILE A 96 -0.39 4.13 1.55
C ILE A 96 0.06 5.33 0.69
N LEU A 97 -0.76 5.78 -0.25
CA LEU A 97 -0.48 6.94 -1.10
C LEU A 97 -0.30 8.22 -0.28
N HIS A 98 -1.10 8.42 0.77
CA HIS A 98 -0.97 9.55 1.66
C HIS A 98 0.40 9.55 2.37
N VAL A 99 0.81 8.42 2.95
CA VAL A 99 2.11 8.32 3.64
C VAL A 99 3.29 8.49 2.68
N ILE A 100 3.22 7.95 1.46
CA ILE A 100 4.23 8.21 0.41
C ILE A 100 4.36 9.72 0.13
N LYS A 101 3.23 10.42 0.00
CA LYS A 101 3.22 11.87 -0.25
C LYS A 101 3.80 12.66 0.91
N GLU A 102 3.54 12.26 2.15
CA GLU A 102 4.14 12.88 3.34
C GLU A 102 5.67 12.76 3.32
N PHE A 103 6.18 11.55 3.10
CA PHE A 103 7.63 11.31 3.07
C PHE A 103 8.30 12.13 1.96
N ARG A 104 7.73 12.14 0.75
CA ARG A 104 8.24 12.98 -0.36
C ARG A 104 8.24 14.47 -0.02
N LYS A 105 7.21 14.98 0.68
CA LYS A 105 7.18 16.39 1.12
C LYS A 105 8.27 16.69 2.13
N LEU A 106 8.61 15.74 2.99
CA LEU A 106 9.69 15.90 3.97
C LEU A 106 11.07 15.92 3.29
N ASP A 107 11.27 15.16 2.22
CA ASP A 107 12.54 15.18 1.48
C ASP A 107 12.75 16.48 0.72
N ASN A 108 11.68 17.07 0.16
CA ASN A 108 11.75 18.38 -0.53
C ASN A 108 11.93 19.58 0.42
N LYS A 109 11.94 19.35 1.74
CA LYS A 109 12.15 20.37 2.78
C LYS A 109 13.57 20.33 3.36
N LEU A 110 14.40 19.39 2.93
CA LEU A 110 15.82 19.28 3.25
C LEU A 110 16.65 19.82 2.09
#